data_AF-A0A3E2B0M1-F1
#
_entry.id   AF-A0A3E2B0M1-F1
#
_cell.length_a   1.000
_cell.length_b   1.000
_cell.length_c   1.000
_cell.angle_alpha   90.00
_cell.angle_beta   90.00
_cell.angle_gamma   90.00
#
_symmetry.space_group_name_H-M   'P 1'
#
loop_
_entity.id
_entity.type
_entity.pdbx_description
1 polymer ?
#
loop_
_entity_poly.entity_id
_entity_poly.type
_entity_poly.pdbx_seq_one_letter_code
_entity_poly.pdbx_strand_id
1 'polypeptide(L)' 'AGVKPDKVFPHNLRHLFARTFYTQEKDLSRLADILGHTSVNTTRIYTAESGLIHARQMERMGLIVT' A
#
# COMPACT_ATOMS: atom_id res chain seq x y z
N ALA A 1 -1.33 2.69 -23.07
CA ALA A 1 -1.19 2.80 -21.60
C ALA A 1 -0.94 4.23 -21.11
N GLY A 2 -0.36 5.16 -21.89
CA GLY A 2 -0.19 6.56 -21.47
C GLY A 2 0.78 6.77 -20.29
N VAL A 3 1.63 5.78 -19.99
CA VAL A 3 2.63 5.82 -18.93
C VAL A 3 3.96 6.26 -19.52
N LYS A 4 4.68 7.17 -18.83
CA LYS A 4 6.00 7.62 -19.29
C LYS A 4 7.01 6.46 -19.27
N PRO A 5 7.85 6.27 -20.31
CA PRO A 5 8.77 5.14 -20.39
C PRO A 5 9.75 5.02 -19.22
N ASP A 6 10.20 6.14 -18.65
CA ASP A 6 11.09 6.19 -17.47
C ASP A 6 10.47 5.58 -16.21
N LYS A 7 9.14 5.42 -16.18
CA LYS A 7 8.41 4.80 -15.07
C LYS A 7 8.20 3.30 -15.26
N VAL A 8 8.56 2.73 -16.40
CA VAL A 8 8.35 1.30 -16.69
C VAL A 8 9.63 0.53 -16.38
N PHE A 9 9.83 0.19 -15.11
CA PHE A 9 10.98 -0.59 -14.67
C PHE A 9 10.60 -1.55 -13.54
N PRO A 10 11.38 -2.65 -13.33
CA PRO A 10 10.98 -3.76 -12.45
C PRO A 10 10.57 -3.35 -11.04
N HIS A 11 11.29 -2.39 -10.44
CA HIS A 11 10.96 -1.94 -9.10
C HIS A 11 9.61 -1.20 -9.04
N ASN A 12 9.29 -0.36 -10.03
CA ASN A 12 8.00 0.33 -10.06
C ASN A 12 6.82 -0.65 -10.26
N LEU A 13 7.04 -1.73 -11.02
CA LEU A 13 6.04 -2.80 -11.15
C LEU A 13 5.83 -3.56 -9.85
N ARG A 14 6.91 -3.81 -9.07
CA ARG A 14 6.81 -4.38 -7.72
C ARG A 14 5.97 -3.48 -6.80
N HIS A 15 6.19 -2.17 -6.84
CA HIS A 15 5.38 -1.20 -6.08
C HIS A 15 3.91 -1.24 -6.50
N LEU A 16 3.64 -1.24 -7.80
CA LEU A 16 2.28 -1.33 -8.33
C LEU A 16 1.59 -2.62 -7.86
N PHE A 17 2.25 -3.77 -8.03
CA PHE A 17 1.74 -5.07 -7.57
C PHE A 17 1.40 -5.04 -6.09
N ALA A 18 2.33 -4.58 -5.25
CA ALA A 18 2.14 -4.57 -3.80
C ALA A 18 0.94 -3.71 -3.37
N ARG A 19 0.78 -2.52 -3.97
CA ARG A 19 -0.37 -1.64 -3.68
C ARG A 19 -1.69 -2.24 -4.16
N THR A 20 -1.71 -2.82 -5.37
CA THR A 20 -2.92 -3.43 -5.93
C THR A 20 -3.35 -4.68 -5.15
N PHE A 21 -2.39 -5.51 -4.72
CA PHE A 21 -2.67 -6.68 -3.87
C PHE A 21 -3.25 -6.24 -2.52
N TYR A 22 -2.57 -5.33 -1.81
CA TYR A 22 -3.03 -4.88 -0.49
C TYR A 22 -4.40 -4.18 -0.55
N THR A 23 -4.72 -3.50 -1.64
CA THR A 23 -6.03 -2.86 -1.80
C THR A 23 -7.17 -3.87 -1.85
N GLN A 24 -6.93 -5.08 -2.37
CA GLN A 24 -7.94 -6.14 -2.49
C GLN A 24 -7.97 -7.04 -1.26
N GLU A 25 -6.81 -7.54 -0.81
CA GLU A 25 -6.73 -8.57 0.23
C GLU A 25 -6.62 -7.98 1.65
N LYS A 26 -6.12 -6.74 1.78
CA LYS A 26 -5.86 -6.07 3.07
C LYS A 26 -4.99 -6.85 4.07
N ASP A 27 -4.22 -7.83 3.60
CA ASP A 27 -3.29 -8.64 4.38
C ASP A 27 -1.83 -8.23 4.12
N LEU A 28 -1.21 -7.58 5.11
CA LEU A 28 0.17 -7.12 5.01
C LEU A 28 1.21 -8.23 5.23
N SER A 29 0.87 -9.23 6.04
CA SER A 29 1.77 -10.36 6.34
C SER A 29 1.91 -11.25 5.12
N ARG A 30 0.78 -11.62 4.49
CA ARG A 30 0.78 -12.40 3.25
C ARG A 30 1.48 -11.66 2.11
N LEU A 31 1.31 -10.34 2.02
CA LEU A 31 2.05 -9.54 1.05
C LEU A 31 3.57 -9.61 1.32
N ALA A 32 4.01 -9.59 2.57
CA ALA A 32 5.42 -9.74 2.92
C ALA A 32 5.98 -11.09 2.47
N ASP A 33 5.22 -12.18 2.69
CA ASP A 33 5.60 -13.53 2.27
C ASP A 33 5.75 -13.63 0.75
N ILE A 34 4.77 -13.13 0.00
CA ILE A 34 4.79 -13.12 -1.48
C ILE A 34 5.98 -12.32 -2.01
N LEU A 35 6.31 -11.21 -1.36
CA LEU A 35 7.41 -10.34 -1.74
C LEU A 35 8.78 -10.83 -1.27
N GLY A 36 8.84 -11.88 -0.45
CA GLY A 36 10.06 -12.44 0.12
C GLY A 36 10.71 -11.53 1.17
N HIS A 37 9.92 -10.73 1.88
CA HIS A 37 10.43 -9.85 2.93
C HIS A 37 10.58 -10.59 4.26
N THR A 38 11.77 -10.55 4.84
CA THR A 38 12.05 -11.11 6.18
C THR A 38 11.33 -10.35 7.30
N SER A 39 10.91 -9.11 7.05
CA SER A 39 10.16 -8.30 8.01
C SER A 39 9.00 -7.57 7.34
N VAL A 40 7.83 -7.60 7.98
CA VAL A 40 6.65 -6.81 7.59
C VAL A 40 6.93 -5.30 7.58
N ASN A 41 7.94 -4.83 8.33
CA ASN A 41 8.33 -3.42 8.33
C ASN A 41 8.85 -2.98 6.96
N THR A 42 9.55 -3.85 6.24
CA THR A 42 9.99 -3.58 4.86
C THR A 42 8.80 -3.49 3.90
N THR A 43 7.73 -4.24 4.16
CA THR A 43 6.49 -4.23 3.36
C THR A 43 5.63 -2.99 3.64
N ARG A 44 5.71 -2.43 4.85
CA ARG A 44 4.91 -1.26 5.29
C ARG A 44 5.04 -0.05 4.36
N ILE A 45 6.16 0.08 3.63
CA ILE A 45 6.34 1.17 2.65
C ILE A 45 5.23 1.22 1.59
N TYR A 46 4.58 0.09 1.29
CA TYR A 46 3.52 0.01 0.29
C TYR A 46 2.13 0.43 0.82
N THR A 47 1.98 0.57 2.14
CA THR A 47 0.72 0.96 2.80
C THR A 47 0.72 2.40 3.29
N ALA A 48 1.70 3.20 2.87
CA ALA A 48 1.78 4.61 3.27
C ALA A 48 0.59 5.39 2.72
N GLU A 49 -0.22 5.96 3.62
CA GLU A 49 -1.36 6.82 3.32
C GLU A 49 -1.16 8.21 3.95
N SER A 50 -1.84 9.22 3.41
CA SER A 50 -1.82 10.57 3.98
C SER A 50 -2.66 10.66 5.25
N GLY A 51 -2.32 11.58 6.15
CA GLY A 51 -3.10 11.82 7.38
C GLY A 51 -4.59 12.13 7.14
N LEU A 52 -4.93 12.76 6.01
CA LEU A 52 -6.33 12.99 5.62
C LEU A 52 -7.13 11.70 5.43
N ILE A 53 -6.49 10.64 4.92
CA ILE A 53 -7.14 9.34 4.74
C ILE A 53 -7.36 8.67 6.11
N HIS A 54 -6.37 8.76 7.00
CA HIS A 54 -6.51 8.27 8.38
C HIS A 54 -7.63 9.00 9.13
N ALA A 55 -7.72 10.33 8.99
CA ALA A 55 -8.80 11.12 9.62
C ALA A 55 -10.18 10.67 9.11
N ARG A 56 -10.37 10.51 7.80
CA ARG A 56 -11.63 9.98 7.23
C ARG A 56 -11.96 8.57 7.71
N GLN A 57 -10.95 7.72 7.93
CA GLN A 57 -11.17 6.38 8.49
C GLN A 57 -11.65 6.47 9.94
N MET A 58 -11.04 7.32 10.77
CA MET A 58 -11.44 7.54 12.16
C MET A 58 -12.84 8.16 12.27
N GLU A 59 -13.18 9.09 11.38
CA GLU A 59 -14.51 9.69 11.27
C GLU A 59 -15.57 8.62 10.94
N ARG A 60 -15.31 7.75 9.96
CA ARG A 60 -16.20 6.62 9.63
C ARG A 60 -16.39 5.64 10.78
N MET A 61 -15.40 5.53 11.67
CA MET A 61 -15.48 4.71 12.88
C MET A 61 -16.15 5.44 14.05
N GLY A 62 -16.54 6.71 13.89
CA GLY A 62 -17.13 7.53 14.95
C GLY A 62 -16.17 7.89 16.08
N LEU A 63 -14.86 7.79 15.85
CA LEU A 63 -13.82 8.06 16.85
C LEU A 63 -13.46 9.55 16.96
N ILE A 64 -13.72 10.31 15.90
CA ILE A 64 -13.54 11.75 15.84
C ILE A 64 -14.71 12.36 15.07
N VAL A 65 -15.06 13.61 15.40
CA VAL A 65 -15.91 14.47 14.58
C VAL A 65 -15.00 15.60 14.12
N THR A 66 -14.76 15.67 12.81
CA THR A 66 -13.91 16.69 12.19
C THR A 66 -14.77 17.69 11.44
#